data_AF-A0A1H0YPJ5-F1
#
_entry.id   AF-A0A1H0YPJ5-F1
#
_cell.length_a   1.000
_cell.length_b   1.000
_cell.length_c   1.000
_cell.angle_alpha   90.00
_cell.angle_beta   90.00
_cell.angle_gamma   90.00
#
_symmetry.space_group_name_H-M   'P 1'
#
loop_
_entity.id
_entity.type
_entity.pdbx_description
1 polymer ?
#
loop_
_entity_poly.entity_id
_entity_poly.type
_entity_poly.pdbx_seq_one_letter_code
_entity_poly.pdbx_strand_id
1 'polypeptide(L)'
;MSSEKGYFHPDEGYWQTTGEPGEDILNSYPDGTVEVPVKPISDCSWDGTDWVLEGKKHLPAQVSEEAEQRIVLGTKINGIQFKCDTDSISRLEGLLRGFERGIIGPEGKAYKTSAGVDLTFTTQEHVQAVLDAADDHRDWILERSAQIQNMEPIPDPTDGDLWEKPAP
;
A
#
# COMPACT_ATOMS: atom_id res chain seq x y z
N MET A 1 40.62 -9.82 9.51
CA MET A 1 39.58 -9.41 10.47
C MET A 1 39.29 -7.96 10.15
N SER A 2 38.04 -7.59 9.87
CA SER A 2 37.69 -6.19 9.59
C SER A 2 37.93 -5.37 10.86
N SER A 3 38.86 -4.41 10.80
CA SER A 3 39.16 -3.47 11.89
C SER A 3 38.31 -2.20 11.78
N GLU A 4 37.15 -2.30 11.13
CA GLU A 4 36.29 -1.16 10.85
C GLU A 4 35.65 -0.66 12.14
N LYS A 5 35.63 0.67 12.32
CA LYS A 5 35.05 1.34 13.49
C LYS A 5 34.07 2.40 13.04
N GLY A 6 32.89 2.38 13.65
CA GLY A 6 31.81 3.35 13.42
C GLY A 6 31.83 4.44 14.48
N TYR A 7 31.58 5.67 14.06
CA TYR A 7 31.48 6.84 14.93
C TYR A 7 30.24 7.64 14.56
N PHE A 8 29.60 8.24 15.55
CA PHE A 8 28.40 9.06 15.36
C PHE A 8 28.50 10.35 16.16
N HIS A 9 28.08 11.45 15.55
CA HIS A 9 27.87 12.74 16.21
C HIS A 9 26.45 13.26 15.89
N PRO A 10 25.69 13.79 16.87
CA PRO A 10 24.32 14.26 16.63
C PRO A 10 24.19 15.29 15.50
N ASP A 11 25.19 16.18 15.36
CA ASP A 11 25.18 17.25 14.36
C ASP A 11 25.90 16.89 13.05
N GLU A 12 26.83 15.91 13.05
CA GLU A 12 27.64 15.58 11.86
C GLU A 12 27.23 14.24 11.21
N GLY A 13 26.43 13.43 11.91
CA GLY A 13 25.98 12.13 11.46
C GLY A 13 27.00 11.02 11.69
N TYR A 14 26.90 9.97 10.87
CA TYR A 14 27.71 8.75 10.97
C TYR A 14 28.91 8.78 10.01
N TRP A 15 30.06 8.32 10.49
CA TRP A 15 31.20 7.97 9.63
C TRP A 15 31.88 6.69 10.10
N GLN A 16 32.69 6.12 9.20
CA GLN A 16 33.37 4.86 9.41
C GLN A 16 34.83 4.97 8.99
N THR A 17 35.69 4.27 9.73
CA THR A 17 37.10 4.13 9.40
C THR A 17 37.39 2.70 8.96
N THR A 18 38.37 2.53 8.06
CA THR A 18 38.77 1.21 7.53
C THR A 18 39.76 0.47 8.45
N GLY A 19 40.07 1.02 9.62
CA GLY A 19 41.01 0.50 10.60
C GLY A 19 40.96 1.29 11.91
N GLU A 20 41.72 0.87 12.92
CA GLU A 20 41.76 1.53 14.23
C GLU A 20 42.42 2.92 14.12
N PRO A 21 41.71 4.02 14.46
CA PRO A 21 42.27 5.36 14.41
C PRO A 21 43.32 5.56 15.51
N GLY A 22 44.41 6.25 15.19
CA GLY A 22 45.37 6.68 16.20
C GLY A 22 44.80 7.73 17.15
N GLU A 23 45.40 7.87 18.33
CA GLU A 23 44.94 8.80 19.38
C GLU A 23 44.88 10.26 18.91
N ASP A 24 45.84 10.69 18.09
CA ASP A 24 45.84 12.04 17.49
C ASP A 24 44.61 12.31 16.61
N ILE A 25 44.08 11.28 15.95
CA ILE A 25 42.87 11.37 15.12
C ILE A 25 41.63 11.37 16.01
N LEU A 26 41.57 10.50 17.02
CA LEU A 26 40.45 10.47 17.97
C LEU A 26 40.30 11.81 18.70
N ASN A 27 41.41 12.44 19.10
CA ASN A 27 41.42 13.76 19.74
C ASN A 27 41.01 14.90 18.80
N SER A 28 41.00 14.66 17.48
CA SER A 28 40.52 15.63 16.49
C SER A 28 39.01 15.55 16.24
N TYR A 29 38.34 14.52 16.77
CA TYR A 29 36.90 14.35 16.59
C TYR A 29 36.13 15.38 17.41
N PRO A 30 34.97 15.87 16.91
CA PRO A 30 34.14 16.81 17.64
C PRO A 30 33.70 16.27 19.01
N ASP A 31 33.66 17.15 20.01
CA ASP A 31 33.12 16.84 21.32
C ASP A 31 31.67 16.35 21.20
N GLY A 32 31.36 15.18 21.76
CA GLY A 32 30.06 14.52 21.59
C GLY A 32 30.06 13.36 20.59
N THR A 33 31.20 13.11 19.94
CA THR A 33 31.39 11.92 19.12
C THR A 33 31.41 10.66 19.99
N VAL A 34 30.62 9.66 19.62
CA VAL A 34 30.58 8.35 20.29
C VAL A 34 30.96 7.24 19.31
N GLU A 35 31.68 6.23 19.80
CA GLU A 35 31.89 4.98 19.06
C GLU A 35 30.57 4.18 19.05
N VAL A 36 30.15 3.76 17.87
CA VAL A 36 28.92 2.99 17.65
C VAL A 36 29.22 1.73 16.83
N PRO A 37 28.38 0.68 16.87
CA PRO A 37 28.50 -0.46 15.97
C PRO A 37 28.56 0.00 14.51
N VAL A 38 29.28 -0.74 13.66
CA VAL A 38 29.33 -0.45 12.22
C VAL A 38 27.92 -0.51 11.64
N LYS A 39 27.59 0.46 10.78
CA LYS A 39 26.28 0.60 10.17
C LYS A 39 25.98 -0.64 9.30
N PRO A 40 24.92 -1.42 9.59
CA PRO A 40 24.69 -2.70 8.92
C PRO A 40 24.20 -2.55 7.48
N ILE A 41 23.40 -1.52 7.20
CA ILE A 41 22.79 -1.23 5.89
C ILE A 41 22.70 0.28 5.66
N SER A 42 22.65 0.73 4.41
CA SER A 42 22.60 2.17 4.10
C SER A 42 21.36 2.90 4.62
N ASP A 43 20.23 2.19 4.74
CA ASP A 43 18.90 2.76 5.07
C ASP A 43 18.58 2.70 6.57
N CYS A 44 19.57 2.77 7.46
CA CYS A 44 19.34 2.87 8.90
C CYS A 44 19.97 4.12 9.52
N SER A 45 19.34 4.66 10.55
CA SER A 45 19.86 5.75 11.39
C SER A 45 20.10 5.27 12.81
N TRP A 46 21.02 5.94 13.50
CA TRP A 46 21.34 5.63 14.90
C TRP A 46 20.35 6.36 15.80
N ASP A 47 19.61 5.64 16.64
CA ASP A 47 18.63 6.24 17.57
C ASP A 47 19.24 6.60 18.95
N GLY A 48 20.54 6.35 19.12
CA GLY A 48 21.27 6.49 20.38
C GLY A 48 21.64 5.15 21.02
N THR A 49 20.94 4.07 20.68
CA THR A 49 21.16 2.73 21.24
C THR A 49 21.37 1.68 20.15
N ASP A 50 20.60 1.74 19.08
CA ASP A 50 20.58 0.76 18.00
C ASP A 50 20.47 1.40 16.61
N TRP A 51 20.82 0.62 15.58
CA TRP A 51 20.58 0.97 14.18
C TRP A 51 19.13 0.67 13.82
N VAL A 52 18.34 1.72 13.64
CA VAL A 52 16.92 1.63 13.25
C VAL A 52 16.80 1.88 11.76
N LEU A 53 16.14 0.97 11.04
CA LEU A 53 15.76 1.19 9.64
C LEU A 53 15.00 2.51 9.53
N GLU A 54 15.53 3.44 8.74
CA GLU A 54 14.76 4.58 8.29
C GLU A 54 13.67 4.02 7.39
N GLY A 55 12.43 4.02 7.90
CA GLY A 55 11.28 3.69 7.06
C GLY A 55 11.36 4.57 5.81
N LYS A 56 11.42 3.94 4.63
CA LYS A 56 11.35 4.68 3.37
C LYS A 56 10.18 5.63 3.49
N LYS A 57 10.45 6.94 3.39
CA LYS A 57 9.36 7.92 3.40
C LYS A 57 8.62 7.77 2.09
N HIS A 58 7.48 7.09 2.14
CA HIS A 58 6.59 7.02 0.99
C HIS A 58 5.86 8.35 0.82
N LEU A 59 5.56 8.70 -0.43
CA LEU A 59 4.87 9.93 -0.78
C LEU A 59 3.36 9.69 -0.84
N PRO A 60 2.52 10.70 -0.50
CA PRO A 60 1.07 10.59 -0.65
C PRO A 60 0.63 10.15 -2.06
N ALA A 61 1.34 10.61 -3.09
CA ALA A 61 1.09 10.21 -4.47
C ALA A 61 1.23 8.69 -4.71
N GLN A 62 2.15 8.01 -4.02
CA GLN A 62 2.31 6.56 -4.12
C GLN A 62 1.14 5.82 -3.48
N VAL A 63 0.59 6.34 -2.38
CA VAL A 63 -0.60 5.80 -1.74
C VAL A 63 -1.82 5.94 -2.65
N SER A 64 -1.98 7.11 -3.28
CA SER A 64 -3.05 7.34 -4.26
C SER A 64 -2.93 6.41 -5.49
N GLU A 65 -1.73 6.22 -6.02
CA GLU A 65 -1.50 5.32 -7.15
C GLU A 65 -1.84 3.86 -6.80
N GLU A 66 -1.42 3.39 -5.62
CA GLU A 66 -1.75 2.06 -5.13
C GLU A 66 -3.27 1.89 -4.94
N ALA A 67 -3.96 2.89 -4.41
CA ALA A 67 -5.41 2.87 -4.24
C ALA A 67 -6.12 2.67 -5.59
N GLU A 68 -5.71 3.39 -6.63
CA GLU A 68 -6.25 3.23 -7.99
C GLU A 68 -5.95 1.83 -8.55
N GLN A 69 -4.74 1.30 -8.34
CA GLN A 69 -4.41 -0.06 -8.76
C GLN A 69 -5.30 -1.11 -8.07
N ARG A 70 -5.59 -0.93 -6.78
CA ARG A 70 -6.48 -1.82 -6.02
C ARG A 70 -7.94 -1.71 -6.47
N ILE A 71 -8.43 -0.52 -6.82
CA ILE A 71 -9.76 -0.34 -7.41
C ILE A 71 -9.87 -1.04 -8.78
N VAL A 72 -8.82 -0.94 -9.61
CA VAL A 72 -8.74 -1.61 -10.91
C VAL A 72 -8.64 -3.13 -10.78
N LEU A 73 -7.89 -3.62 -9.80
CA LEU A 73 -7.86 -5.04 -9.45
C LEU A 73 -9.24 -5.49 -8.97
N GLY A 74 -9.84 -4.69 -8.11
CA GLY A 74 -11.16 -4.83 -7.51
C GLY A 74 -11.25 -5.98 -6.50
N THR A 75 -12.45 -6.47 -6.27
CA THR A 75 -12.74 -7.46 -5.22
C THR A 75 -13.47 -8.70 -5.74
N LYS A 76 -13.46 -9.75 -4.93
CA LYS A 76 -14.25 -10.96 -5.20
C LYS A 76 -15.64 -10.81 -4.61
N ILE A 77 -16.66 -10.92 -5.46
CA ILE A 77 -18.07 -10.94 -5.07
C ILE A 77 -18.60 -12.32 -5.44
N ASN A 78 -19.05 -13.09 -4.44
CA ASN A 78 -19.45 -14.50 -4.61
C ASN A 78 -18.37 -15.36 -5.31
N GLY A 79 -17.09 -15.09 -5.04
CA GLY A 79 -15.96 -15.81 -5.62
C GLY A 79 -15.55 -15.36 -7.03
N ILE A 80 -16.29 -14.44 -7.65
CA ILE A 80 -16.00 -13.90 -8.97
C ILE A 80 -15.27 -12.57 -8.82
N GLN A 81 -14.16 -12.39 -9.55
CA GLN A 81 -13.41 -11.14 -9.54
C GLN A 81 -14.17 -10.06 -10.34
N PHE A 82 -14.48 -8.95 -9.67
CA PHE A 82 -15.01 -7.75 -10.31
C PHE A 82 -14.03 -6.61 -10.15
N LYS A 83 -13.80 -5.87 -11.23
CA LYS A 83 -13.13 -4.57 -11.16
C LYS A 83 -14.10 -3.57 -10.56
N CYS A 84 -13.57 -2.62 -9.80
CA CYS A 84 -14.36 -1.57 -9.14
C CYS A 84 -14.06 -0.19 -9.73
N ASP A 85 -13.45 -0.12 -10.92
CA ASP A 85 -13.25 1.13 -11.65
C ASP A 85 -14.58 1.75 -12.12
N THR A 86 -14.55 3.06 -12.41
CA THR A 86 -15.71 3.84 -12.86
C THR A 86 -16.44 3.19 -14.04
N ASP A 87 -15.67 2.62 -14.97
CA ASP A 87 -16.19 1.94 -16.16
C ASP A 87 -17.00 0.70 -15.79
N SER A 88 -16.51 -0.11 -14.85
CA SER A 88 -17.14 -1.34 -14.40
C SER A 88 -18.40 -1.06 -13.58
N ILE A 89 -18.35 -0.06 -12.69
CA ILE A 89 -19.52 0.46 -11.98
C ILE A 89 -20.58 0.94 -12.98
N SER A 90 -20.20 1.77 -13.96
CA SER A 90 -21.12 2.29 -14.99
C SER A 90 -21.79 1.18 -15.80
N ARG A 91 -21.10 0.05 -16.04
CA ARG A 91 -21.68 -1.12 -16.72
C ARG A 91 -22.72 -1.83 -15.86
N LEU A 92 -22.46 -1.98 -14.56
CA LEU A 92 -23.42 -2.56 -13.61
C LEU A 92 -24.66 -1.68 -13.47
N GLU A 93 -24.51 -0.37 -13.35
CA GLU A 93 -25.65 0.55 -13.36
C GLU A 93 -26.45 0.47 -14.67
N GLY A 94 -25.76 0.37 -15.81
CA GLY A 94 -26.40 0.20 -17.12
C GLY A 94 -27.22 -1.08 -17.20
N LEU A 95 -26.71 -2.16 -16.60
CA LEU A 95 -27.41 -3.43 -16.49
C LEU A 95 -28.64 -3.33 -15.55
N LEU A 96 -28.49 -2.69 -14.40
CA LEU A 96 -29.56 -2.42 -13.45
C LEU A 96 -30.71 -1.64 -14.10
N ARG A 97 -30.39 -0.53 -14.79
CA ARG A 97 -31.36 0.26 -15.58
C ARG A 97 -32.04 -0.57 -16.67
N GLY A 98 -31.36 -1.58 -17.22
CA GLY A 98 -31.94 -2.52 -18.19
C GLY A 98 -33.03 -3.40 -17.60
N PHE A 99 -32.84 -3.88 -16.37
CA PHE A 99 -33.85 -4.61 -15.62
C PHE A 99 -35.03 -3.71 -15.23
N GLU A 100 -34.76 -2.51 -14.68
CA GLU A 100 -35.80 -1.55 -14.27
C GLU A 100 -36.74 -1.16 -15.42
N ARG A 101 -36.20 -1.08 -16.64
CA ARG A 101 -36.95 -0.75 -17.85
C ARG A 101 -37.68 -1.96 -18.47
N GLY A 102 -37.51 -3.16 -17.92
CA GLY A 102 -38.06 -4.39 -18.47
C GLY A 102 -37.48 -4.81 -19.83
N ILE A 103 -36.29 -4.30 -20.19
CA ILE A 103 -35.59 -4.67 -21.44
C ILE A 103 -34.93 -6.04 -21.28
N ILE A 104 -34.51 -6.37 -20.07
CA ILE A 104 -33.91 -7.66 -19.74
C ILE A 104 -35.01 -8.55 -19.17
N GLY A 105 -35.29 -9.64 -19.89
CA GLY A 105 -36.29 -10.62 -19.51
C GLY A 105 -35.79 -11.62 -18.47
N PRO A 106 -36.61 -12.63 -18.15
CA PRO A 106 -36.29 -13.64 -17.14
C PRO A 106 -35.08 -14.52 -17.51
N GLU A 107 -34.72 -14.60 -18.79
CA GLU A 107 -33.49 -15.26 -19.26
C GLU A 107 -32.21 -14.54 -18.79
N GLY A 108 -32.34 -13.28 -18.38
CA GLY A 108 -31.22 -12.48 -17.87
C GLY A 108 -30.25 -12.03 -18.96
N LYS A 109 -29.07 -11.61 -18.53
CA LYS A 109 -27.98 -11.19 -19.42
C LYS A 109 -26.68 -11.86 -19.03
N ALA A 110 -26.09 -12.55 -20.00
CA ALA A 110 -24.85 -13.29 -19.84
C ALA A 110 -23.64 -12.47 -20.31
N TYR A 111 -22.54 -12.61 -19.59
CA TYR A 111 -21.24 -12.02 -19.85
C TYR A 111 -20.16 -13.08 -19.67
N LYS A 112 -19.00 -12.86 -20.27
CA LYS A 112 -17.83 -13.71 -20.09
C LYS A 112 -16.74 -12.92 -19.35
N THR A 113 -16.26 -13.48 -18.26
CA THR A 113 -15.14 -12.91 -17.49
C THR A 113 -13.82 -13.10 -18.25
N SER A 114 -12.77 -12.38 -17.86
CA SER A 114 -11.41 -12.58 -18.38
C SER A 114 -10.86 -13.98 -18.10
N ALA A 115 -11.35 -14.65 -17.06
CA ALA A 115 -11.04 -16.04 -16.73
C ALA A 115 -11.83 -17.06 -17.59
N GLY A 116 -12.65 -16.59 -18.54
CA GLY A 116 -13.45 -17.44 -19.42
C GLY A 116 -14.75 -17.97 -18.81
N VAL A 117 -15.02 -17.65 -17.54
CA VAL A 117 -16.24 -18.05 -16.81
C VAL A 117 -17.44 -17.26 -17.32
N ASP A 118 -18.54 -17.97 -17.58
CA ASP A 118 -19.82 -17.36 -17.90
C ASP A 118 -20.51 -16.86 -16.63
N LEU A 119 -20.91 -15.59 -16.66
CA LEU A 119 -21.61 -14.89 -15.59
C LEU A 119 -22.96 -14.43 -16.12
N THR A 120 -24.04 -14.93 -15.54
CA THR A 120 -25.40 -14.54 -15.91
C THR A 120 -26.06 -13.79 -14.77
N PHE A 121 -26.52 -12.57 -15.07
CA PHE A 121 -27.38 -11.81 -14.18
C PHE A 121 -28.82 -12.06 -14.58
N THR A 122 -29.61 -12.65 -13.70
CA THR A 122 -31.01 -13.03 -13.96
C THR A 122 -32.02 -12.13 -13.25
N THR A 123 -31.59 -11.36 -12.25
CA THR A 123 -32.47 -10.50 -11.45
C THR A 123 -31.85 -9.14 -11.18
N GLN A 124 -32.71 -8.14 -10.98
CA GLN A 124 -32.29 -6.79 -10.60
C GLN A 124 -31.57 -6.81 -9.25
N GLU A 125 -32.08 -7.57 -8.29
CA GLU A 125 -31.52 -7.68 -6.94
C GLU A 125 -30.09 -8.22 -6.96
N HIS A 126 -29.79 -9.17 -7.84
CA HIS A 126 -28.43 -9.70 -7.96
C HIS A 126 -27.47 -8.65 -8.53
N VAL A 127 -27.91 -7.87 -9.52
CA VAL A 127 -27.08 -6.77 -10.07
C VAL A 127 -26.84 -5.71 -9.01
N GLN A 128 -27.88 -5.33 -8.25
CA GLN A 128 -27.78 -4.36 -7.17
C GLN A 128 -26.78 -4.82 -6.10
N ALA A 129 -26.86 -6.08 -5.65
CA ALA A 129 -25.95 -6.61 -4.65
C ALA A 129 -24.47 -6.60 -5.12
N VAL A 130 -24.22 -6.83 -6.40
CA VAL A 130 -22.85 -6.75 -6.97
C VAL A 130 -22.39 -5.29 -7.07
N LEU A 131 -23.28 -4.38 -7.47
CA LEU A 131 -22.99 -2.95 -7.52
C LEU A 131 -22.66 -2.41 -6.12
N ASP A 132 -23.52 -2.67 -5.13
CA ASP A 132 -23.33 -2.23 -3.74
C ASP A 132 -21.99 -2.74 -3.18
N ALA A 133 -21.66 -4.02 -3.40
CA ALA A 133 -20.40 -4.58 -2.94
C ALA A 133 -19.17 -3.98 -3.66
N ALA A 134 -19.30 -3.58 -4.93
CA ALA A 134 -18.24 -2.93 -5.68
C ALA A 134 -18.02 -1.48 -5.22
N ASP A 135 -19.11 -0.74 -4.97
CA ASP A 135 -19.06 0.62 -4.43
C ASP A 135 -18.50 0.63 -3.00
N ASP A 136 -18.98 -0.27 -2.12
CA ASP A 136 -18.47 -0.43 -0.75
C ASP A 136 -16.97 -0.73 -0.70
N HIS A 137 -16.47 -1.50 -1.68
CA HIS A 137 -15.04 -1.80 -1.78
C HIS A 137 -14.26 -0.56 -2.24
N ARG A 138 -14.75 0.14 -3.26
CA ARG A 138 -14.11 1.35 -3.77
C ARG A 138 -14.05 2.43 -2.70
N ASP A 139 -15.14 2.68 -2.00
CA ASP A 139 -15.22 3.67 -0.93
C ASP A 139 -14.27 3.33 0.21
N TRP A 140 -14.20 2.06 0.61
CA TRP A 140 -13.22 1.59 1.60
C TRP A 140 -11.77 1.89 1.17
N ILE A 141 -11.40 1.57 -0.07
CA ILE A 141 -10.03 1.81 -0.56
C ILE A 141 -9.70 3.31 -0.57
N LEU A 142 -10.65 4.15 -1.01
CA LEU A 142 -10.46 5.60 -1.03
C LEU A 142 -10.32 6.18 0.38
N GLU A 143 -11.19 5.78 1.30
CA GLU A 143 -11.10 6.20 2.71
C GLU A 143 -9.80 5.72 3.34
N ARG A 144 -9.41 4.47 3.09
CA ARG A 144 -8.19 3.89 3.63
C ARG A 144 -6.94 4.57 3.08
N SER A 145 -6.93 4.92 1.81
CA SER A 145 -5.87 5.73 1.19
C SER A 145 -5.68 7.05 1.94
N ALA A 146 -6.78 7.77 2.22
CA ALA A 146 -6.72 9.01 2.98
C ALA A 146 -6.17 8.79 4.41
N GLN A 147 -6.52 7.69 5.08
CA GLN A 147 -5.97 7.36 6.39
C GLN A 147 -4.46 7.10 6.34
N ILE A 148 -3.99 6.31 5.36
CA ILE A 148 -2.56 5.98 5.18
C ILE A 148 -1.74 7.24 4.89
N GLN A 149 -2.26 8.17 4.08
CA GLN A 149 -1.58 9.43 3.77
C GLN A 149 -1.39 10.35 4.98
N ASN A 150 -2.16 10.14 6.06
CA ASN A 150 -2.04 10.89 7.32
C ASN A 150 -1.14 10.20 8.36
N MET A 151 -0.51 9.07 8.03
CA MET A 151 0.44 8.38 8.91
C MET A 151 1.85 9.00 8.79
N GLU A 152 2.57 9.11 9.90
CA GLU A 152 3.95 9.60 9.94
C GLU A 152 4.89 8.57 10.61
N PRO A 153 5.87 8.00 9.87
CA PRO A 153 6.04 8.11 8.41
C PRO A 153 4.90 7.41 7.64
N ILE A 154 4.68 7.80 6.38
CA ILE A 154 3.78 7.06 5.48
C ILE A 154 4.38 5.66 5.26
N PRO A 155 3.65 4.58 5.60
CA PRO A 155 4.13 3.21 5.43
C PRO A 155 4.22 2.82 3.94
N ASP A 156 4.82 1.66 3.65
CA ASP A 156 4.89 1.13 2.28
C ASP A 156 3.49 0.81 1.75
N PRO A 157 2.96 1.58 0.78
CA PRO A 157 1.59 1.36 0.31
C PRO A 157 1.43 -0.01 -0.36
N THR A 158 2.50 -0.66 -0.81
CA THR A 158 2.40 -1.98 -1.45
C THR A 158 2.09 -3.11 -0.46
N ASP A 159 2.22 -2.86 0.84
CA ASP A 159 1.87 -3.83 1.88
C ASP A 159 0.35 -4.12 1.86
N GLY A 160 0.00 -5.36 1.54
CA GLY A 160 -1.38 -5.84 1.44
C GLY A 160 -2.19 -5.63 2.71
N ASP A 161 -1.56 -5.86 3.87
CA ASP A 161 -2.21 -5.85 5.18
C ASP A 161 -2.70 -4.45 5.56
N LEU A 162 -2.08 -3.40 5.01
CA LEU A 162 -2.50 -2.03 5.23
C LEU A 162 -3.90 -1.73 4.69
N TRP A 163 -4.40 -2.50 3.72
CA TRP A 163 -5.64 -2.21 3.00
C TRP A 163 -6.77 -3.19 3.33
N GLU A 164 -6.49 -4.21 4.15
CA GLU A 164 -7.51 -5.18 4.54
C GLU A 164 -8.66 -4.48 5.28
N LYS A 165 -9.89 -4.75 4.82
CA LYS A 165 -11.10 -4.29 5.51
C LYS A 165 -11.26 -5.13 6.78
N PRO A 166 -11.39 -4.53 7.97
CA PRO A 166 -11.67 -5.28 9.18
C PRO A 166 -12.96 -6.08 9.00
N ALA A 167 -12.98 -7.31 9.51
CA ALA A 167 -14.21 -8.08 9.57
C ALA A 167 -15.25 -7.32 10.42
N PRO A 168 -16.53 -7.29 10.00
CA PRO A 168 -17.62 -6.69 10.78
C PRO A 168 -17.84 -7.40 12.12
#